data_AF-A0A392QT34-F1
#
_entry.id   AF-A0A392QT34-F1
#
_cell.length_a   1.000
_cell.length_b   1.000
_cell.length_c   1.000
_cell.angle_alpha   90.00
_cell.angle_beta   90.00
_cell.angle_gamma   90.00
#
_symmetry.space_group_name_H-M   'P 1'
#
loop_
_entity.id
_entity.type
_entity.pdbx_description
1 polymer ?
#
loop_
_entity_poly.entity_id
_entity_poly.type
_entity_poly.pdbx_seq_one_letter_code
_entity_poly.pdbx_strand_id
1 'polypeptide(L)' 'VLNSNGVVLVEFFAPWCGHCKALTPIWEKAATVLKGVVTVAALDADAHQALA' A
#
# COMPACT_ATOMS: atom_id res chain seq x y z
N VAL A 1 4.60 8.33 6.34
CA VAL A 1 3.35 7.77 6.90
C VAL A 1 2.99 8.44 8.23
N LEU A 2 3.83 8.36 9.26
CA LEU A 2 3.49 8.88 10.60
C LEU A 2 3.36 10.42 10.70
N ASN A 3 3.89 11.17 9.73
CA ASN A 3 3.85 12.64 9.69
C ASN A 3 2.97 13.20 8.55
N SER A 4 2.00 12.43 8.05
CA SER A 4 1.07 12.94 7.03
C SER A 4 -0.10 13.69 7.67
N ASN A 5 -0.50 14.82 7.09
CA ASN A 5 -1.68 15.59 7.52
C ASN A 5 -3.03 14.97 7.07
N GLY A 6 -3.04 13.69 6.68
CA GLY A 6 -4.21 13.02 6.12
C GLY A 6 -4.14 11.51 6.31
N VAL A 7 -5.20 10.82 5.88
CA VAL A 7 -5.28 9.36 5.98
C VAL A 7 -4.36 8.73 4.93
N VAL A 8 -3.59 7.74 5.37
CA VAL A 8 -2.72 6.94 4.51
C VAL A 8 -3.09 5.47 4.66
N LEU A 9 -3.37 4.82 3.54
CA LEU A 9 -3.51 3.37 3.43
C LEU A 9 -2.21 2.80 2.87
N VAL A 10 -1.63 1.83 3.57
CA VAL A 10 -0.39 1.15 3.16
C VAL A 10 -0.65 -0.34 3.03
N GLU A 11 -0.38 -0.90 1.86
CA GLU A 11 -0.29 -2.35 1.66
C GLU A 11 1.14 -2.79 1.95
N PHE A 12 1.31 -3.65 2.95
CA PHE A 12 2.59 -4.32 3.20
C PHE A 12 2.60 -5.63 2.42
N PHE A 13 3.33 -5.66 1.30
CA PHE A 13 3.36 -6.80 0.38
C PHE A 13 4.72 -7.48 0.36
N ALA A 14 4.78 -8.67 -0.22
CA ALA A 14 6.03 -9.36 -0.56
C ALA A 14 6.03 -9.74 -2.05
N PRO A 15 7.15 -9.64 -2.79
CA PRO A 15 7.21 -9.90 -4.23
C PRO A 15 6.84 -11.35 -4.61
N TRP A 16 7.02 -12.29 -3.68
CA TRP A 16 6.67 -13.70 -3.87
C TRP A 16 5.23 -14.03 -3.44
N CYS A 17 4.53 -13.14 -2.74
CA CYS A 17 3.20 -13.41 -2.23
C CYS A 17 2.15 -13.37 -3.35
N GLY A 18 1.58 -14.53 -3.69
CA GLY A 18 0.53 -14.63 -4.72
C GLY A 18 -0.74 -13.84 -4.38
N HIS A 19 -1.12 -13.76 -3.10
CA HIS A 19 -2.29 -12.99 -2.66
C HIS A 19 -2.10 -11.49 -2.87
N CYS A 20 -0.89 -10.95 -2.62
CA CYS A 20 -0.59 -9.54 -2.85
C CYS A 20 -0.68 -9.19 -4.35
N LYS A 21 -0.15 -10.05 -5.22
CA LYS A 21 -0.26 -9.84 -6.68
C LYS A 21 -1.70 -9.81 -7.16
N ALA A 22 -2.57 -10.63 -6.56
CA ALA A 22 -3.99 -10.61 -6.85
C ALA A 22 -4.69 -9.34 -6.33
N LEU A 23 -4.17 -8.73 -5.26
CA LEU A 23 -4.67 -7.48 -4.67
C LEU A 23 -4.23 -6.24 -5.45
N THR A 24 -3.04 -6.26 -6.08
CA THR A 24 -2.47 -5.13 -6.84
C THR A 24 -3.48 -4.37 -7.74
N PRO A 25 -4.26 -5.02 -8.64
CA PRO A 25 -5.19 -4.29 -9.50
C PRO A 25 -6.32 -3.59 -8.72
N ILE A 26 -6.73 -4.16 -7.59
CA ILE A 26 -7.74 -3.56 -6.70
C ILE A 26 -7.13 -2.39 -5.93
N TRP A 27 -5.87 -2.53 -5.51
CA TRP A 27 -5.13 -1.49 -4.79
C TRP A 27 -4.88 -0.25 -5.68
N GLU A 28 -4.50 -0.46 -6.94
CA GLU A 28 -4.38 0.61 -7.94
C GLU A 28 -5.71 1.31 -8.23
N LYS A 29 -6.80 0.54 -8.31
CA LYS A 29 -8.16 1.10 -8.44
C LYS A 29 -8.53 1.94 -7.22
N ALA A 30 -8.23 1.47 -6.01
CA ALA A 30 -8.47 2.22 -4.78
C ALA A 30 -7.68 3.54 -4.76
N ALA A 31 -6.40 3.51 -5.15
CA ALA A 31 -5.57 4.72 -5.27
C ALA A 31 -6.18 5.75 -6.25
N THR A 32 -6.76 5.28 -7.35
CA THR A 32 -7.43 6.14 -8.33
C THR A 32 -8.71 6.76 -7.78
N VAL A 33 -9.57 5.96 -7.14
CA VAL A 33 -10.86 6.41 -6.58
C VAL A 33 -10.65 7.38 -5.41
N LEU A 34 -9.63 7.14 -4.59
CA LEU A 34 -9.39 7.91 -3.37
C LEU A 34 -8.44 9.11 -3.56
N LYS A 35 -8.05 9.40 -4.81
CA LYS A 35 -7.12 10.48 -5.13
C LYS A 35 -7.58 11.82 -4.56
N GLY A 36 -6.71 12.47 -3.79
CA GLY A 36 -6.99 13.75 -3.14
C GLY A 36 -7.70 13.65 -1.78
N VAL A 37 -8.13 12.46 -1.37
CA VAL A 37 -8.76 12.21 -0.06
C VAL A 37 -7.87 11.33 0.82
N VAL A 38 -7.33 10.24 0.25
CA VAL A 38 -6.47 9.28 0.94
C VAL A 38 -5.23 9.03 0.10
N THR A 39 -4.06 9.01 0.74
CA THR A 39 -2.84 8.52 0.09
C THR A 39 -2.81 7.00 0.18
N VAL A 40 -2.74 6.33 -0.96
CA VAL A 40 -2.64 4.88 -1.04
C VAL A 40 -1.21 4.52 -1.46
N ALA A 41 -0.54 3.68 -0.68
CA ALA A 41 0.86 3.29 -0.86
C ALA A 41 1.02 1.76 -0.74
N ALA A 42 2.12 1.24 -1.28
CA ALA A 42 2.53 -0.16 -1.12
C ALA A 42 4.00 -0.20 -0.69
N LEU A 43 4.33 -1.06 0.28
CA LEU A 43 5.67 -1.24 0.84
C LEU A 43 6.04 -2.72 0.80
N ASP A 44 7.24 -3.01 0.29
CA ASP A 44 7.82 -4.35 0.36
C ASP A 44 8.27 -4.64 1.80
N ALA A 45 7.53 -5.53 2.47
CA ALA A 45 7.77 -5.92 3.86
C ALA A 45 9.00 -6.81 4.02
N ASP A 46 9.41 -7.55 2.99
CA ASP A 46 10.62 -8.36 3.04
C ASP A 46 11.87 -7.49 2.96
N ALA A 47 11.83 -6.46 2.10
CA ALA A 47 12.90 -5.49 2.00
C ALA A 47 13.00 -4.57 3.24
N HIS A 48 11.89 -4.43 3.99
CA HIS A 48 11.76 -3.49 5.09
C HIS A 48 11.16 -4.12 6.36
N GLN A 49 11.75 -5.22 6.83
CA GLN A 49 11.26 -6.00 7.99
C GLN A 49 11.08 -5.19 9.29
N ALA A 50 11.89 -4.15 9.51
CA ALA A 50 11.77 -3.30 10.71
C ALA A 50 10.59 -2.30 10.65
N LEU A 51 9.94 -2.19 9.49
CA LEU A 51 8.82 -1.28 9.24
C LEU A 51 7.47 -2.01 9.11
N ALA A 52 7.51 -3.34 9.02
CA ALA A 52 6.34 -4.21 8.89
C ALA A 52 5.92 -4.80 10.25
#